data_AF-A0A965AC79-F1
#
_entry.id   AF-A0A965AC79-F1
#
_cell.length_a   1.000
_cell.length_b   1.000
_cell.length_c   1.000
_cell.angle_alpha   90.00
_cell.angle_beta   90.00
_cell.angle_gamma   90.00
#
_symmetry.space_group_name_H-M   'P 1'
#
loop_
_entity.id
_entity.type
_entity.pdbx_description
1 polymer ?
#
loop_
_entity_poly.entity_id
_entity_poly.type
_entity_poly.pdbx_seq_one_letter_code
_entity_poly.pdbx_strand_id
1 'polypeptide(L)'
;MNGEGKCPFHGGALKQSAGNGTTNRDWWPNQLKLNILRQRSSLSNPMDEQFNYAEEFKSLDLAALKKDINELMTTSQDWWPADYGHYGPFFIRMAWHSAGTYRIADGRGGAGNGTQRFAPLNSWPDNGNLDKARLLLWPIKQKYGKKISWADLMILAGNCALESAGFKTFGFAGGREDVWEPEQDIYWGSETKWLDDKRYSGDRELENPLAAVQMGLIYVNPEGPNGNPDPLAAARDIRETFGRMAMNDEETVALIAGGHTLGKAHGAGDPGKYVGVEPAAASIEEQSMGWKNTLGTGHGEYTITSGLEGAWTTTPAKWSHNYFENLFGYEWELTKSPAGAHQWKPKGDAGAGTVPDAHNPAKRHAPIMLTTDLSLRFDPAYEKISRRFLANPAEFNDAFARAWFKLTHRDMGPIARYLGPEVPKEVLIWQDPIPAVTHKLIDAQDIATLKTKILATGLSVSELVSTAWASASTFRGSDKRGGANGARIRLAPQNNWEANNPAQLAKVLKALEGVQKEFNTGGKQVSLADLIVLAGCAGIEKAAKNAGHEITVPFTPGRADASQEQTDV
;
A
#
# COMPACT_ATOMS: atom_id res chain seq x y z
N MET A 1 25.00 -27.64 -51.99
CA MET A 1 23.55 -27.65 -52.26
C MET A 1 22.85 -27.34 -50.95
N ASN A 2 22.04 -26.27 -50.96
CA ASN A 2 21.45 -25.61 -49.79
C ASN A 2 20.22 -26.37 -49.29
N GLY A 3 20.23 -26.79 -48.03
CA GLY A 3 19.03 -27.16 -47.28
C GLY A 3 18.52 -25.94 -46.51
N GLU A 4 17.75 -25.09 -47.19
CA GLU A 4 17.04 -23.98 -46.54
C GLU A 4 15.84 -24.51 -45.74
N GLY A 5 15.94 -24.43 -44.40
CA GLY A 5 14.82 -24.67 -43.51
C GLY A 5 13.75 -23.59 -43.73
N LYS A 6 12.66 -23.94 -44.42
CA LYS A 6 11.49 -23.08 -44.56
C LYS A 6 10.82 -22.92 -43.19
N CYS A 7 10.51 -21.67 -42.83
CA CYS A 7 9.73 -21.32 -41.65
C CYS A 7 8.39 -22.11 -41.66
N PRO A 8 8.06 -22.89 -40.60
CA PRO A 8 6.92 -23.81 -40.60
C PRO A 8 5.54 -23.12 -40.47
N PHE A 9 5.49 -21.80 -40.39
CA PHE A 9 4.23 -21.04 -40.29
C PHE A 9 3.69 -20.70 -41.69
N HIS A 10 2.88 -21.62 -42.25
CA HIS A 10 2.23 -21.46 -43.56
C HIS A 10 0.87 -20.75 -43.54
N GLY A 11 0.35 -20.41 -42.36
CA GLY A 11 -0.83 -19.54 -42.23
C GLY A 11 -0.40 -18.09 -42.36
N GLY A 12 -0.99 -17.33 -43.28
CA GLY A 12 -0.66 -15.91 -43.49
C GLY A 12 -0.74 -15.06 -42.21
N ALA A 13 -0.36 -13.78 -42.31
CA ALA A 13 -0.33 -12.88 -41.15
C ALA A 13 -1.63 -12.94 -40.33
N LEU A 14 -1.50 -13.26 -39.04
CA LEU A 14 -2.62 -13.28 -38.10
C LEU A 14 -3.26 -11.88 -38.06
N LYS A 15 -4.56 -11.80 -38.34
CA LYS A 15 -5.29 -10.52 -38.32
C LYS A 15 -5.58 -10.01 -36.90
N GLN A 16 -5.56 -10.90 -35.91
CA GLN A 16 -5.83 -10.63 -34.50
C GLN A 16 -4.96 -11.55 -33.62
N SER A 17 -4.53 -11.05 -32.47
CA SER A 17 -3.84 -11.87 -31.47
C SER A 17 -4.81 -12.79 -30.72
N ALA A 18 -4.32 -13.91 -30.19
CA ALA A 18 -5.11 -14.79 -29.36
C ALA A 18 -5.66 -14.04 -28.13
N GLY A 19 -6.97 -14.13 -27.90
CA GLY A 19 -7.65 -13.40 -26.83
C GLY A 19 -8.27 -12.05 -27.24
N ASN A 20 -7.99 -11.55 -28.45
CA ASN A 20 -8.72 -10.40 -29.01
C ASN A 20 -10.08 -10.81 -29.58
N GLY A 21 -10.98 -9.82 -29.72
CA GLY A 21 -12.32 -9.97 -30.27
C GLY A 21 -13.42 -9.80 -29.22
N THR A 22 -14.68 -9.95 -29.64
CA THR A 22 -15.84 -9.83 -28.76
C THR A 22 -15.87 -10.94 -27.73
N THR A 23 -16.03 -10.58 -26.46
CA THR A 23 -16.12 -11.46 -25.30
C THR A 23 -17.55 -11.59 -24.79
N ASN A 24 -17.82 -12.55 -23.90
CA ASN A 24 -19.14 -12.69 -23.25
C ASN A 24 -19.58 -11.40 -22.55
N ARG A 25 -18.64 -10.60 -22.02
CA ARG A 25 -18.98 -9.38 -21.29
C ARG A 25 -19.38 -8.24 -22.21
N ASP A 26 -18.94 -8.26 -23.46
CA ASP A 26 -19.40 -7.30 -24.47
C ASP A 26 -20.88 -7.56 -24.83
N TRP A 27 -21.31 -8.83 -24.80
CA TRP A 27 -22.72 -9.21 -24.99
C TRP A 27 -23.56 -9.02 -23.71
N TRP A 28 -23.00 -9.35 -22.55
CA TRP A 28 -23.69 -9.33 -21.26
C TRP A 28 -22.87 -8.56 -20.21
N PRO A 29 -22.85 -7.21 -20.27
CA PRO A 29 -22.01 -6.39 -19.41
C PRO A 29 -22.30 -6.55 -17.91
N ASN A 30 -23.54 -6.94 -17.57
CA ASN A 30 -24.01 -7.16 -16.20
C ASN A 30 -23.84 -8.61 -15.71
N GLN A 31 -23.22 -9.50 -16.51
CA GLN A 31 -22.97 -10.87 -16.08
C GLN A 31 -22.02 -10.91 -14.88
N LEU A 32 -22.31 -11.78 -13.89
CA LEU A 32 -21.48 -11.97 -12.71
C LEU A 32 -20.04 -12.34 -13.08
N LYS A 33 -19.07 -11.60 -12.53
CA LYS A 33 -17.65 -11.78 -12.79
C LYS A 33 -17.06 -12.85 -11.86
N LEU A 34 -16.87 -14.08 -12.36
CA LEU A 34 -16.32 -15.18 -11.56
C LEU A 34 -14.79 -15.31 -11.61
N ASN A 35 -14.12 -14.65 -12.55
CA ASN A 35 -12.67 -14.82 -12.71
C ASN A 35 -11.86 -14.22 -11.54
N ILE A 36 -12.43 -13.30 -10.76
CA ILE A 36 -11.80 -12.77 -9.55
C ILE A 36 -11.51 -13.86 -8.50
N LEU A 37 -12.28 -14.97 -8.52
CA LEU A 37 -12.12 -16.12 -7.63
C LEU A 37 -11.04 -17.11 -8.07
N ARG A 38 -10.43 -16.88 -9.24
CA ARG A 38 -9.36 -17.70 -9.82
C ARG A 38 -8.03 -16.95 -9.93
N GLN A 39 -7.98 -15.71 -9.46
CA GLN A 39 -6.74 -14.94 -9.42
C GLN A 39 -5.76 -15.57 -8.43
N ARG A 40 -4.46 -15.36 -8.67
CA ARG A 40 -3.36 -15.87 -7.86
C ARG A 40 -3.39 -17.40 -7.73
N SER A 41 -3.92 -18.05 -8.75
CA SER A 41 -3.91 -19.52 -8.81
C SER A 41 -2.47 -20.03 -8.90
N SER A 42 -2.25 -21.27 -8.49
CA SER A 42 -0.98 -21.95 -8.69
C SER A 42 -0.59 -22.05 -10.18
N LEU A 43 -1.56 -21.99 -11.11
CA LEU A 43 -1.30 -22.06 -12.55
C LEU A 43 -0.70 -20.77 -13.13
N SER A 44 -0.89 -19.62 -12.46
CA SER A 44 -0.27 -18.35 -12.84
C SER A 44 1.04 -18.08 -12.09
N ASN A 45 1.39 -18.90 -11.09
CA ASN A 45 2.59 -18.74 -10.28
C ASN A 45 3.76 -19.57 -10.85
N PRO A 46 4.88 -18.94 -11.26
CA PRO A 46 6.05 -19.64 -11.80
C PRO A 46 6.94 -20.28 -10.73
N MET A 47 6.66 -20.08 -9.44
CA MET A 47 7.44 -20.66 -8.35
C MET A 47 7.08 -22.13 -8.12
N ASP A 48 8.03 -22.91 -7.62
CA ASP A 48 7.79 -24.31 -7.22
C ASP A 48 6.67 -24.42 -6.18
N GLU A 49 5.91 -25.52 -6.19
CA GLU A 49 4.78 -25.73 -5.27
C GLU A 49 5.19 -25.67 -3.79
N GLN A 50 6.42 -26.08 -3.47
CA GLN A 50 6.97 -26.05 -2.11
C GLN A 50 7.69 -24.73 -1.77
N PHE A 51 7.68 -23.73 -2.66
CA PHE A 51 8.32 -22.45 -2.41
C PHE A 51 7.72 -21.75 -1.18
N ASN A 52 8.59 -21.32 -0.27
CA ASN A 52 8.21 -20.56 0.92
C ASN A 52 9.03 -19.28 0.98
N TYR A 53 8.39 -18.16 0.65
CA TYR A 53 9.06 -16.86 0.61
C TYR A 53 9.62 -16.45 1.98
N ALA A 54 8.92 -16.79 3.08
CA ALA A 54 9.38 -16.41 4.41
C ALA A 54 10.72 -17.08 4.76
N GLU A 55 10.91 -18.35 4.39
CA GLU A 55 12.18 -19.05 4.59
C GLU A 55 13.28 -18.52 3.67
N GLU A 56 12.96 -18.22 2.41
CA GLU A 56 13.91 -17.65 1.45
C GLU A 56 14.38 -16.24 1.89
N PHE A 57 13.46 -15.40 2.35
CA PHE A 57 13.76 -14.08 2.89
C PHE A 57 14.60 -14.15 4.18
N LYS A 58 14.34 -15.10 5.09
CA LYS A 58 15.18 -15.30 6.29
C LYS A 58 16.63 -15.65 5.94
N SER A 59 16.87 -16.24 4.77
CA SER A 59 18.22 -16.57 4.27
C SER A 59 18.90 -15.42 3.49
N LEU A 60 18.23 -14.27 3.36
CA LEU A 60 18.73 -13.08 2.69
C LEU A 60 19.73 -12.34 3.58
N ASP A 61 20.88 -11.98 3.02
CA ASP A 61 21.76 -10.99 3.63
C ASP A 61 21.19 -9.58 3.39
N LEU A 62 20.33 -9.14 4.32
CA LEU A 62 19.68 -7.84 4.22
C LEU A 62 20.69 -6.68 4.23
N ALA A 63 21.79 -6.80 4.97
CA ALA A 63 22.81 -5.76 5.05
C ALA A 63 23.54 -5.61 3.70
N ALA A 64 23.90 -6.72 3.05
CA ALA A 64 24.46 -6.69 1.71
C ALA A 64 23.48 -6.10 0.68
N LEU A 65 22.19 -6.49 0.76
CA LEU A 65 21.16 -5.93 -0.14
C LEU A 65 21.03 -4.41 0.03
N LYS A 66 20.90 -3.91 1.26
CA LYS A 66 20.83 -2.46 1.53
C LYS A 66 22.08 -1.73 1.03
N LYS A 67 23.26 -2.33 1.16
CA LYS A 67 24.51 -1.77 0.62
C LYS A 67 24.45 -1.62 -0.90
N ASP A 68 24.02 -2.65 -1.63
CA ASP A 68 23.91 -2.59 -3.08
C ASP A 68 22.86 -1.56 -3.55
N ILE A 69 21.74 -1.44 -2.84
CA ILE A 69 20.73 -0.40 -3.10
C ILE A 69 21.33 1.00 -2.90
N ASN A 70 22.11 1.20 -1.83
CA ASN A 70 22.79 2.47 -1.56
C ASN A 70 23.84 2.81 -2.64
N GLU A 71 24.56 1.82 -3.14
CA GLU A 71 25.50 1.99 -4.25
C GLU A 71 24.78 2.37 -5.55
N LEU A 72 23.70 1.65 -5.89
CA LEU A 72 22.84 1.97 -7.03
C LEU A 72 22.31 3.40 -6.97
N MET A 73 21.91 3.88 -5.78
CA MET A 73 21.34 5.23 -5.63
C MET A 73 22.28 6.35 -6.10
N THR A 74 23.59 6.14 -6.07
CA THR A 74 24.59 7.11 -6.52
C THR A 74 25.27 6.73 -7.84
N THR A 75 24.88 5.62 -8.44
CA THR A 75 25.40 5.13 -9.72
C THR A 75 24.43 5.51 -10.84
N SER A 76 24.49 6.78 -11.25
CA SER A 76 23.64 7.34 -12.31
C SER A 76 23.78 6.55 -13.62
N GLN A 77 22.65 6.29 -14.28
CA GLN A 77 22.55 5.62 -15.57
C GLN A 77 22.28 6.64 -16.68
N ASP A 78 22.97 6.51 -17.81
CA ASP A 78 22.85 7.47 -18.92
C ASP A 78 21.44 7.54 -19.52
N TRP A 79 20.72 6.41 -19.53
CA TRP A 79 19.35 6.32 -20.03
C TRP A 79 18.30 6.95 -19.09
N TRP A 80 18.68 7.24 -17.84
CA TRP A 80 17.84 7.97 -16.89
C TRP A 80 18.68 8.65 -15.80
N PRO A 81 19.38 9.77 -16.08
CA PRO A 81 20.33 10.35 -15.16
C PRO A 81 19.73 10.75 -13.81
N ALA A 82 20.47 10.52 -12.73
CA ALA A 82 20.01 10.82 -11.38
C ALA A 82 20.01 12.34 -11.11
N ASP A 83 18.86 12.88 -10.71
CA ASP A 83 18.78 14.24 -10.17
C ASP A 83 19.73 14.39 -8.98
N TYR A 84 20.52 15.48 -8.97
CA TYR A 84 21.49 15.77 -7.90
C TYR A 84 22.52 14.64 -7.69
N GLY A 85 22.70 13.77 -8.68
CA GLY A 85 23.54 12.57 -8.58
C GLY A 85 23.02 11.51 -7.61
N HIS A 86 21.73 11.54 -7.24
CA HIS A 86 21.17 10.62 -6.26
C HIS A 86 19.70 10.22 -6.55
N TYR A 87 19.43 8.93 -6.79
CA TYR A 87 18.07 8.41 -7.07
C TYR A 87 17.15 8.31 -5.85
N GLY A 88 17.65 8.53 -4.64
CA GLY A 88 16.89 8.40 -3.40
C GLY A 88 15.48 9.01 -3.43
N PRO A 89 15.32 10.32 -3.75
CA PRO A 89 13.99 10.92 -3.83
C PRO A 89 13.05 10.21 -4.82
N PHE A 90 13.58 9.69 -5.92
CA PHE A 90 12.82 8.93 -6.91
C PHE A 90 12.35 7.57 -6.36
N PHE A 91 13.19 6.89 -5.58
CA PHE A 91 12.80 5.65 -4.89
C PHE A 91 11.83 5.89 -3.73
N ILE A 92 11.92 7.02 -3.03
CA ILE A 92 10.92 7.43 -2.02
C ILE A 92 9.56 7.59 -2.68
N ARG A 93 9.48 8.32 -3.81
CA ARG A 93 8.24 8.44 -4.59
C ARG A 93 7.73 7.07 -5.03
N MET A 94 8.60 6.20 -5.55
CA MET A 94 8.18 4.85 -5.97
C MET A 94 7.55 4.06 -4.81
N ALA A 95 8.19 4.04 -3.64
CA ALA A 95 7.68 3.36 -2.45
C ALA A 95 6.38 3.99 -1.93
N TRP A 96 6.32 5.33 -1.88
CA TRP A 96 5.11 6.10 -1.56
C TRP A 96 3.94 5.71 -2.47
N HIS A 97 4.13 5.73 -3.79
CA HIS A 97 3.08 5.38 -4.76
C HIS A 97 2.72 3.90 -4.73
N SER A 98 3.66 3.02 -4.37
CA SER A 98 3.38 1.58 -4.22
C SER A 98 2.44 1.36 -3.04
N ALA A 99 2.72 1.97 -1.89
CA ALA A 99 1.91 1.82 -0.69
C ALA A 99 0.64 2.68 -0.71
N GLY A 100 0.68 3.80 -1.45
CA GLY A 100 -0.31 4.89 -1.43
C GLY A 100 -1.64 4.58 -2.11
N THR A 101 -1.86 3.39 -2.67
CA THR A 101 -3.14 3.05 -3.31
C THR A 101 -4.14 2.39 -2.35
N TYR A 102 -3.72 2.09 -1.11
CA TYR A 102 -4.51 1.37 -0.11
C TYR A 102 -5.75 2.15 0.36
N ARG A 103 -6.87 1.46 0.58
CA ARG A 103 -8.07 2.04 1.21
C ARG A 103 -8.60 1.20 2.37
N ILE A 104 -9.05 1.86 3.43
CA ILE A 104 -9.56 1.17 4.63
C ILE A 104 -10.87 0.41 4.40
N ALA A 105 -11.72 0.91 3.49
CA ALA A 105 -13.07 0.41 3.28
C ALA A 105 -13.09 -1.07 2.84
N ASP A 106 -12.18 -1.46 1.95
CA ASP A 106 -12.05 -2.84 1.43
C ASP A 106 -10.66 -3.46 1.67
N GLY A 107 -9.71 -2.70 2.21
CA GLY A 107 -8.33 -3.12 2.44
C GLY A 107 -7.53 -3.31 1.16
N ARG A 108 -8.06 -2.89 0.00
CA ARG A 108 -7.46 -3.12 -1.33
C ARG A 108 -6.47 -2.02 -1.70
N GLY A 109 -5.63 -2.29 -2.68
CA GLY A 109 -4.46 -1.48 -2.98
C GLY A 109 -3.33 -1.75 -1.99
N GLY A 110 -2.39 -0.83 -1.91
CA GLY A 110 -1.19 -0.97 -1.07
C GLY A 110 -0.03 -1.68 -1.76
N ALA A 111 1.05 -1.86 -1.02
CA ALA A 111 2.31 -2.40 -1.53
C ALA A 111 2.45 -3.92 -1.34
N GLY A 112 1.55 -4.55 -0.59
CA GLY A 112 1.67 -5.92 -0.07
C GLY A 112 1.76 -7.01 -1.14
N ASN A 113 1.38 -6.70 -2.39
CA ASN A 113 1.42 -7.61 -3.53
C ASN A 113 2.41 -7.13 -4.63
N GLY A 114 3.02 -5.96 -4.49
CA GLY A 114 3.95 -5.38 -5.48
C GLY A 114 3.30 -5.02 -6.82
N THR A 115 2.01 -4.71 -6.85
CA THR A 115 1.21 -4.60 -8.09
C THR A 115 1.41 -3.31 -8.87
N GLN A 116 2.23 -2.37 -8.38
CA GLN A 116 2.70 -1.23 -9.17
C GLN A 116 3.43 -1.65 -10.47
N ARG A 117 3.95 -2.88 -10.54
CA ARG A 117 4.58 -3.43 -11.76
C ARG A 117 3.59 -3.98 -12.80
N PHE A 118 2.29 -4.01 -12.50
CA PHE A 118 1.24 -4.49 -13.39
C PHE A 118 0.24 -3.40 -13.72
N ALA A 119 -0.50 -3.59 -14.82
CA ALA A 119 -1.66 -2.75 -15.13
C ALA A 119 -2.75 -2.90 -14.05
N PRO A 120 -3.55 -1.86 -13.79
CA PRO A 120 -3.47 -0.53 -14.39
C PRO A 120 -2.39 0.36 -13.75
N LEU A 121 -1.87 0.00 -12.56
CA LEU A 121 -1.00 0.86 -11.76
C LEU A 121 0.31 1.20 -12.44
N ASN A 122 0.90 0.28 -13.21
CA ASN A 122 2.14 0.55 -13.95
C ASN A 122 2.01 1.67 -15.00
N SER A 123 0.78 2.11 -15.28
CA SER A 123 0.43 3.03 -16.37
C SER A 123 -0.49 4.18 -15.93
N TRP A 124 -0.78 4.30 -14.63
CA TRP A 124 -1.49 5.46 -14.11
C TRP A 124 -0.68 6.75 -14.37
N PRO A 125 -1.33 7.88 -14.72
CA PRO A 125 -0.65 9.15 -14.92
C PRO A 125 0.23 9.57 -13.74
N ASP A 126 -0.26 9.38 -12.52
CA ASP A 126 0.47 9.74 -11.30
C ASP A 126 1.67 8.80 -11.04
N ASN A 127 1.73 7.65 -11.70
CA ASN A 127 2.89 6.75 -11.70
C ASN A 127 3.86 7.01 -12.86
N GLY A 128 3.71 8.15 -13.55
CA GLY A 128 4.60 8.60 -14.61
C GLY A 128 6.07 8.44 -14.25
N ASN A 129 6.83 7.85 -15.16
CA ASN A 129 8.26 7.50 -15.05
C ASN A 129 8.63 6.49 -13.94
N LEU A 130 7.71 5.99 -13.10
CA LEU A 130 8.07 4.97 -12.10
C LEU A 130 8.40 3.60 -12.71
N ASP A 131 8.11 3.39 -13.99
CA ASP A 131 8.69 2.30 -14.79
C ASP A 131 10.22 2.36 -14.82
N LYS A 132 10.81 3.56 -14.95
CA LYS A 132 12.26 3.77 -14.89
C LYS A 132 12.81 3.48 -13.49
N ALA A 133 12.10 3.90 -12.44
CA ALA A 133 12.50 3.61 -11.05
C ALA A 133 12.58 2.09 -10.77
N ARG A 134 11.57 1.33 -11.23
CA ARG A 134 11.56 -0.13 -11.10
C ARG A 134 12.66 -0.77 -11.94
N LEU A 135 12.90 -0.27 -13.15
CA LEU A 135 13.97 -0.78 -14.02
C LEU A 135 15.36 -0.56 -13.43
N LEU A 136 15.62 0.57 -12.75
CA LEU A 136 16.87 0.80 -12.02
C LEU A 136 17.13 -0.27 -10.95
N LEU A 137 16.09 -0.79 -10.30
CA LEU A 137 16.19 -1.84 -9.28
C LEU A 137 16.29 -3.27 -9.85
N TRP A 138 16.08 -3.45 -11.16
CA TRP A 138 16.13 -4.78 -11.78
C TRP A 138 17.44 -5.52 -11.56
N PRO A 139 18.64 -4.92 -11.72
CA PRO A 139 19.91 -5.61 -11.43
C PRO A 139 20.00 -6.12 -9.98
N ILE A 140 19.43 -5.38 -9.02
CA ILE A 140 19.34 -5.80 -7.62
C ILE A 140 18.41 -7.01 -7.50
N LYS A 141 17.20 -6.94 -8.07
CA LYS A 141 16.26 -8.07 -8.06
C LYS A 141 16.87 -9.32 -8.72
N GLN A 142 17.62 -9.15 -9.81
CA GLN A 142 18.29 -10.22 -10.53
C GLN A 142 19.38 -10.88 -9.66
N LYS A 143 20.18 -10.09 -8.96
CA LYS A 143 21.26 -10.58 -8.06
C LYS A 143 20.72 -11.41 -6.90
N TYR A 144 19.62 -10.96 -6.27
CA TYR A 144 19.08 -11.61 -5.07
C TYR A 144 17.96 -12.63 -5.35
N GLY A 145 17.44 -12.66 -6.58
CA GLY A 145 16.52 -13.68 -7.05
C GLY A 145 15.28 -13.82 -6.17
N LYS A 146 14.90 -15.06 -5.86
CA LYS A 146 13.69 -15.39 -5.09
C LYS A 146 13.74 -15.03 -3.60
N LYS A 147 14.90 -14.62 -3.07
CA LYS A 147 15.07 -14.26 -1.66
C LYS A 147 14.49 -12.89 -1.30
N ILE A 148 14.23 -12.05 -2.30
CA ILE A 148 13.57 -10.75 -2.14
C ILE A 148 12.50 -10.61 -3.24
N SER A 149 11.26 -10.34 -2.85
CA SER A 149 10.17 -10.05 -3.77
C SER A 149 10.30 -8.63 -4.33
N TRP A 150 9.67 -8.34 -5.46
CA TRP A 150 9.53 -6.96 -5.93
C TRP A 150 8.72 -6.11 -4.95
N ALA A 151 7.70 -6.69 -4.32
CA ALA A 151 6.89 -6.03 -3.31
C ALA A 151 7.74 -5.51 -2.13
N ASP A 152 8.65 -6.33 -1.59
CA ASP A 152 9.56 -5.91 -0.53
C ASP A 152 10.67 -4.98 -1.06
N LEU A 153 11.24 -5.27 -2.24
CA LEU A 153 12.34 -4.49 -2.81
C LEU A 153 11.94 -3.02 -3.07
N MET A 154 10.74 -2.77 -3.60
CA MET A 154 10.29 -1.41 -3.88
C MET A 154 10.18 -0.58 -2.59
N ILE A 155 9.67 -1.17 -1.51
CA ILE A 155 9.55 -0.50 -0.22
C ILE A 155 10.91 -0.34 0.45
N LEU A 156 11.74 -1.39 0.43
CA LEU A 156 13.10 -1.34 0.99
C LEU A 156 13.95 -0.26 0.33
N ALA A 157 13.81 -0.07 -1.00
CA ALA A 157 14.52 1.00 -1.71
C ALA A 157 14.13 2.39 -1.21
N GLY A 158 12.84 2.64 -0.93
CA GLY A 158 12.38 3.88 -0.31
C GLY A 158 12.92 4.08 1.12
N ASN A 159 12.94 3.01 1.93
CA ASN A 159 13.55 3.05 3.26
C ASN A 159 15.06 3.36 3.20
N CYS A 160 15.81 2.68 2.33
CA CYS A 160 17.24 2.92 2.14
C CYS A 160 17.51 4.35 1.67
N ALA A 161 16.66 4.88 0.79
CA ALA A 161 16.76 6.25 0.29
C ALA A 161 16.58 7.31 1.38
N LEU A 162 15.66 7.10 2.33
CA LEU A 162 15.53 7.96 3.50
C LEU A 162 16.78 7.88 4.39
N GLU A 163 17.28 6.67 4.64
CA GLU A 163 18.48 6.43 5.44
C GLU A 163 19.73 7.07 4.81
N SER A 164 19.92 6.92 3.50
CA SER A 164 21.07 7.51 2.79
C SER A 164 21.00 9.04 2.71
N ALA A 165 19.80 9.62 2.75
CA ALA A 165 19.60 11.06 2.84
C ALA A 165 19.85 11.60 4.27
N GLY A 166 20.09 10.75 5.27
CA GLY A 166 20.36 11.14 6.65
C GLY A 166 19.13 11.11 7.57
N PHE A 167 18.02 10.50 7.14
CA PHE A 167 16.84 10.30 7.98
C PHE A 167 16.86 8.93 8.66
N LYS A 168 16.56 8.87 9.95
CA LYS A 168 16.45 7.59 10.67
C LYS A 168 15.02 7.07 10.59
N THR A 169 14.81 5.99 9.83
CA THR A 169 13.52 5.31 9.74
C THR A 169 13.16 4.62 11.06
N PHE A 170 11.86 4.35 11.28
CA PHE A 170 11.39 3.62 12.46
C PHE A 170 11.81 2.13 12.44
N GLY A 171 11.98 1.58 11.24
CA GLY A 171 12.40 0.22 10.95
C GLY A 171 11.85 -0.27 9.62
N PHE A 172 12.03 -1.56 9.33
CA PHE A 172 11.56 -2.21 8.11
C PHE A 172 11.18 -3.67 8.39
N ALA A 173 10.14 -4.15 7.71
CA ALA A 173 9.81 -5.56 7.65
C ALA A 173 9.60 -6.03 6.22
N GLY A 174 10.20 -7.18 5.87
CA GLY A 174 9.85 -7.96 4.70
C GLY A 174 8.72 -8.96 5.00
N GLY A 175 8.35 -9.74 3.99
CA GLY A 175 7.26 -10.74 4.07
C GLY A 175 6.10 -10.47 3.10
N ARG A 176 6.28 -9.57 2.13
CA ARG A 176 5.33 -9.37 1.03
C ARG A 176 5.67 -10.35 -0.09
N GLU A 177 4.73 -11.22 -0.43
CA GLU A 177 4.90 -12.15 -1.55
C GLU A 177 4.50 -11.49 -2.86
N ASP A 178 5.25 -11.78 -3.91
CA ASP A 178 4.92 -11.33 -5.26
C ASP A 178 3.66 -12.06 -5.78
N VAL A 179 2.78 -11.31 -6.45
CA VAL A 179 1.72 -11.91 -7.29
C VAL A 179 2.16 -11.95 -8.76
N TRP A 180 1.47 -12.73 -9.60
CA TRP A 180 1.94 -13.00 -10.96
C TRP A 180 0.99 -12.53 -12.05
N GLU A 181 -0.06 -11.80 -11.67
CA GLU A 181 -1.02 -11.20 -12.57
C GLU A 181 -1.61 -9.92 -11.98
N PRO A 182 -2.17 -9.02 -12.81
CA PRO A 182 -2.93 -7.85 -12.37
C PRO A 182 -4.07 -8.17 -11.40
N GLU A 183 -4.31 -7.31 -10.42
CA GLU A 183 -5.48 -7.39 -9.55
C GLU A 183 -6.74 -6.85 -10.26
N GLN A 184 -7.65 -7.75 -10.60
CA GLN A 184 -8.89 -7.48 -11.32
C GLN A 184 -10.13 -7.36 -10.43
N ASP A 185 -9.93 -7.48 -9.12
CA ASP A 185 -10.93 -7.42 -8.06
C ASP A 185 -10.93 -6.10 -7.30
N ILE A 186 -10.17 -5.10 -7.79
CA ILE A 186 -10.18 -3.74 -7.26
C ILE A 186 -11.08 -2.85 -8.14
N TYR A 187 -12.01 -2.15 -7.49
CA TYR A 187 -12.83 -1.10 -8.11
C TYR A 187 -12.15 0.26 -7.89
N TRP A 188 -11.46 0.75 -8.92
CA TRP A 188 -10.74 2.03 -8.90
C TRP A 188 -11.64 3.26 -9.20
N GLY A 189 -12.88 3.03 -9.61
CA GLY A 189 -13.83 4.04 -10.07
C GLY A 189 -14.52 3.63 -11.37
N SER A 190 -15.55 4.38 -11.76
CA SER A 190 -16.37 4.11 -12.94
C SER A 190 -15.95 4.91 -14.19
N GLU A 191 -14.93 5.76 -14.06
CA GLU A 191 -14.45 6.62 -15.13
C GLU A 191 -13.88 5.83 -16.30
N THR A 192 -14.09 6.37 -17.50
CA THR A 192 -13.58 5.80 -18.75
C THR A 192 -12.42 6.59 -19.36
N LYS A 193 -11.91 7.59 -18.63
CA LYS A 193 -10.79 8.44 -19.00
C LYS A 193 -9.89 8.68 -17.79
N TRP A 194 -8.58 8.71 -18.02
CA TRP A 194 -7.62 9.11 -17.00
C TRP A 194 -7.85 10.56 -16.57
N LEU A 195 -7.67 10.82 -15.27
CA LEU A 195 -7.84 12.11 -14.61
C LEU A 195 -9.28 12.68 -14.62
N ASP A 196 -10.28 11.90 -15.04
CA ASP A 196 -11.71 12.25 -14.87
C ASP A 196 -12.13 12.04 -13.39
N ASP A 197 -13.18 12.75 -12.97
CA ASP A 197 -13.60 12.88 -11.56
C ASP A 197 -15.07 12.48 -11.30
N LYS A 198 -15.64 11.59 -12.12
CA LYS A 198 -17.03 11.08 -12.01
C LYS A 198 -17.24 10.13 -10.83
N ARG A 199 -16.90 10.63 -9.64
CA ARG A 199 -16.90 9.93 -8.34
C ARG A 199 -17.37 10.81 -7.20
N TYR A 200 -17.89 12.00 -7.51
CA TYR A 200 -18.40 12.93 -6.51
C TYR A 200 -19.93 13.08 -6.62
N SER A 201 -20.58 13.20 -5.47
CA SER A 201 -21.98 13.62 -5.34
C SER A 201 -22.13 14.72 -4.29
N GLY A 202 -23.30 15.37 -4.26
CA GLY A 202 -23.62 16.37 -3.23
C GLY A 202 -22.58 17.49 -3.14
N ASP A 203 -22.24 17.86 -1.90
CA ASP A 203 -21.13 18.79 -1.62
C ASP A 203 -19.81 18.01 -1.53
N ARG A 204 -19.26 17.62 -2.69
CA ARG A 204 -17.94 16.98 -2.82
C ARG A 204 -17.79 15.70 -1.96
N GLU A 205 -18.85 14.91 -1.87
CA GLU A 205 -18.83 13.60 -1.22
C GLU A 205 -18.20 12.58 -2.16
N LEU A 206 -17.03 12.05 -1.78
CA LEU A 206 -16.31 11.06 -2.58
C LEU A 206 -17.00 9.69 -2.50
N GLU A 207 -17.23 9.05 -3.64
CA GLU A 207 -17.86 7.73 -3.76
C GLU A 207 -17.14 6.69 -2.88
N ASN A 208 -17.85 5.89 -2.09
CA ASN A 208 -17.23 4.74 -1.40
C ASN A 208 -17.07 3.56 -2.37
N PRO A 209 -15.92 2.83 -2.38
CA PRO A 209 -14.82 2.90 -1.41
C PRO A 209 -13.66 3.84 -1.79
N LEU A 210 -13.82 4.67 -2.86
CA LEU A 210 -13.00 5.84 -3.26
C LEU A 210 -11.95 6.36 -2.27
N ALA A 211 -10.68 6.54 -2.60
CA ALA A 211 -9.75 7.31 -1.75
C ALA A 211 -8.79 8.19 -2.56
N ALA A 212 -9.11 8.41 -3.84
CA ALA A 212 -8.40 9.32 -4.70
C ALA A 212 -9.41 10.25 -5.39
N VAL A 213 -9.05 11.50 -5.62
CA VAL A 213 -9.97 12.51 -6.17
C VAL A 213 -10.24 12.37 -7.66
N GLN A 214 -9.37 11.69 -8.40
CA GLN A 214 -9.47 11.46 -9.84
C GLN A 214 -8.94 10.07 -10.21
N MET A 215 -9.42 9.52 -11.33
CA MET A 215 -8.97 8.23 -11.82
C MET A 215 -7.50 8.31 -12.25
N GLY A 216 -6.65 7.45 -11.68
CA GLY A 216 -5.22 7.42 -12.00
C GLY A 216 -4.32 8.31 -11.14
N LEU A 217 -4.88 8.96 -10.10
CA LEU A 217 -4.12 9.61 -9.02
C LEU A 217 -3.99 8.70 -7.80
N ILE A 218 -2.93 8.90 -7.01
CA ILE A 218 -2.75 8.20 -5.73
C ILE A 218 -3.70 8.79 -4.67
N TYR A 219 -3.67 10.12 -4.47
CA TYR A 219 -4.50 10.81 -3.46
C TYR A 219 -5.28 11.97 -4.07
N VAL A 220 -4.61 13.11 -4.26
CA VAL A 220 -5.21 14.40 -4.65
C VAL A 220 -4.52 14.96 -5.88
N ASN A 221 -5.17 15.92 -6.54
CA ASN A 221 -4.57 16.66 -7.64
C ASN A 221 -3.58 17.71 -7.08
N PRO A 222 -2.30 17.70 -7.49
CA PRO A 222 -1.28 18.59 -6.93
C PRO A 222 -1.48 20.08 -7.28
N GLU A 223 -2.23 20.37 -8.35
CA GLU A 223 -2.61 21.74 -8.73
C GLU A 223 -3.81 22.25 -7.93
N GLY A 224 -4.49 21.37 -7.18
CA GLY A 224 -5.73 21.62 -6.44
C GLY A 224 -6.96 21.01 -7.11
N PRO A 225 -8.15 21.05 -6.47
CA PRO A 225 -9.38 20.42 -6.96
C PRO A 225 -9.66 20.74 -8.42
N ASN A 226 -9.65 19.73 -9.28
CA ASN A 226 -9.91 19.85 -10.72
C ASN A 226 -8.99 20.87 -11.43
N GLY A 227 -7.75 21.01 -10.93
CA GLY A 227 -6.75 21.96 -11.44
C GLY A 227 -6.93 23.40 -10.95
N ASN A 228 -7.89 23.67 -10.06
CA ASN A 228 -8.07 24.99 -9.46
C ASN A 228 -7.08 25.20 -8.30
N PRO A 229 -6.17 26.19 -8.35
CA PRO A 229 -5.13 26.41 -7.35
C PRO A 229 -5.64 27.09 -6.08
N ASP A 230 -6.57 26.43 -5.39
CA ASP A 230 -7.10 26.82 -4.09
C ASP A 230 -6.55 25.89 -2.98
N PRO A 231 -5.62 26.39 -2.13
CA PRO A 231 -5.04 25.59 -1.06
C PRO A 231 -6.03 25.12 0.01
N LEU A 232 -7.09 25.88 0.30
CA LEU A 232 -8.08 25.51 1.31
C LEU A 232 -9.00 24.40 0.78
N ALA A 233 -9.41 24.52 -0.49
CA ALA A 233 -10.18 23.46 -1.14
C ALA A 233 -9.35 22.18 -1.29
N ALA A 234 -8.06 22.29 -1.62
CA ALA A 234 -7.14 21.15 -1.66
C ALA A 234 -6.97 20.49 -0.27
N ALA A 235 -6.97 21.26 0.83
CA ALA A 235 -6.87 20.71 2.18
C ALA A 235 -8.04 19.77 2.53
N ARG A 236 -9.27 20.08 2.07
CA ARG A 236 -10.45 19.22 2.22
C ARG A 236 -10.24 17.86 1.54
N ASP A 237 -9.73 17.88 0.31
CA ASP A 237 -9.44 16.67 -0.44
C ASP A 237 -8.30 15.85 0.19
N ILE A 238 -7.25 16.53 0.66
CA ILE A 238 -6.12 15.88 1.35
C ILE A 238 -6.66 15.13 2.58
N ARG A 239 -7.45 15.81 3.42
CA ARG A 239 -8.02 15.22 4.63
C ARG A 239 -8.89 14.00 4.33
N GLU A 240 -9.80 14.13 3.36
CA GLU A 240 -10.71 13.04 2.99
C GLU A 240 -9.96 11.83 2.46
N THR A 241 -9.05 12.04 1.50
CA THR A 241 -8.31 10.95 0.87
C THR A 241 -7.34 10.27 1.83
N PHE A 242 -6.54 11.01 2.59
CA PHE A 242 -5.64 10.44 3.59
C PHE A 242 -6.39 9.72 4.71
N GLY A 243 -7.53 10.27 5.17
CA GLY A 243 -8.41 9.62 6.14
C GLY A 243 -8.90 8.25 5.67
N ARG A 244 -9.35 8.17 4.41
CA ARG A 244 -9.73 6.89 3.77
C ARG A 244 -8.56 5.93 3.52
N MET A 245 -7.33 6.39 3.71
CA MET A 245 -6.12 5.59 3.68
C MET A 245 -5.51 5.37 5.07
N ALA A 246 -6.30 5.52 6.14
CA ALA A 246 -5.87 5.33 7.52
C ALA A 246 -4.81 6.32 8.00
N MET A 247 -4.77 7.55 7.49
CA MET A 247 -3.88 8.60 7.98
C MET A 247 -4.68 9.74 8.60
N ASN A 248 -4.35 10.11 9.83
CA ASN A 248 -4.93 11.27 10.50
C ASN A 248 -4.21 12.57 10.08
N ASP A 249 -4.63 13.72 10.61
CA ASP A 249 -4.08 15.03 10.25
C ASP A 249 -2.56 15.16 10.55
N GLU A 250 -2.09 14.62 11.68
CA GLU A 250 -0.67 14.66 12.07
C GLU A 250 0.19 13.78 11.16
N GLU A 251 -0.26 12.55 10.90
CA GLU A 251 0.38 11.62 9.98
C GLU A 251 0.42 12.18 8.55
N THR A 252 -0.65 12.84 8.13
CA THR A 252 -0.78 13.47 6.81
C THR A 252 0.22 14.60 6.61
N VAL A 253 0.28 15.55 7.54
CA VAL A 253 1.26 16.65 7.50
C VAL A 253 2.68 16.08 7.53
N ALA A 254 2.94 15.09 8.39
CA ALA A 254 4.26 14.46 8.50
C ALA A 254 4.69 13.78 7.19
N LEU A 255 3.80 13.03 6.53
CA LEU A 255 4.07 12.33 5.28
C LEU A 255 4.32 13.30 4.11
N ILE A 256 3.48 14.32 3.95
CA ILE A 256 3.62 15.29 2.85
C ILE A 256 4.92 16.08 3.02
N ALA A 257 5.12 16.70 4.19
CA ALA A 257 6.32 17.51 4.45
C ALA A 257 7.60 16.67 4.45
N GLY A 258 7.56 15.44 4.98
CA GLY A 258 8.71 14.54 4.99
C GLY A 258 9.07 14.04 3.60
N GLY A 259 8.08 13.66 2.79
CA GLY A 259 8.29 13.29 1.38
C GLY A 259 8.87 14.45 0.58
N HIS A 260 8.25 15.63 0.65
CA HIS A 260 8.67 16.82 -0.09
C HIS A 260 9.90 17.53 0.49
N THR A 261 10.49 17.04 1.58
CA THR A 261 11.83 17.46 2.01
C THR A 261 12.89 17.08 0.97
N LEU A 262 12.62 16.05 0.16
CA LEU A 262 13.56 15.42 -0.76
C LEU A 262 13.05 15.49 -2.21
N GLY A 263 13.97 15.71 -3.15
CA GLY A 263 13.72 15.65 -4.59
C GLY A 263 13.13 16.92 -5.20
N LYS A 264 12.50 16.74 -6.36
CA LYS A 264 11.87 17.78 -7.16
C LYS A 264 10.71 17.19 -7.97
N ALA A 265 9.85 18.07 -8.49
CA ALA A 265 8.91 17.76 -9.56
C ALA A 265 9.56 17.94 -10.95
N HIS A 266 9.00 17.31 -11.98
CA HIS A 266 9.48 17.38 -13.37
C HIS A 266 8.38 17.81 -14.35
N GLY A 267 8.63 18.91 -15.04
CA GLY A 267 7.74 19.63 -15.92
C GLY A 267 8.52 20.55 -16.86
N ALA A 268 9.62 20.05 -17.43
CA ALA A 268 10.52 20.80 -18.30
C ALA A 268 9.85 21.32 -19.59
N GLY A 269 8.69 20.79 -19.97
CA GLY A 269 7.91 21.24 -21.11
C GLY A 269 6.53 20.59 -21.17
N ASP A 270 5.73 21.00 -22.15
CA ASP A 270 4.35 20.56 -22.36
C ASP A 270 4.25 19.03 -22.60
N PRO A 271 3.66 18.26 -21.67
CA PRO A 271 3.57 16.81 -21.81
C PRO A 271 2.75 16.39 -23.03
N GLY A 272 1.74 17.16 -23.43
CA GLY A 272 0.89 16.85 -24.58
C GLY A 272 1.62 16.95 -25.93
N LYS A 273 2.80 17.59 -25.97
CA LYS A 273 3.63 17.69 -27.17
C LYS A 273 4.77 16.68 -27.18
N TYR A 274 5.36 16.41 -26.02
CA TYR A 274 6.63 15.71 -25.96
C TYR A 274 6.54 14.29 -25.39
N VAL A 275 5.54 14.00 -24.56
CA VAL A 275 5.42 12.72 -23.84
C VAL A 275 4.48 11.78 -24.59
N GLY A 276 4.99 10.59 -24.90
CA GLY A 276 4.24 9.52 -25.54
C GLY A 276 3.35 8.75 -24.57
N VAL A 277 2.82 7.63 -25.05
CA VAL A 277 1.87 6.77 -24.31
C VAL A 277 2.51 6.05 -23.12
N GLU A 278 1.68 5.73 -22.14
CA GLU A 278 1.99 4.99 -20.93
C GLU A 278 2.39 3.51 -21.21
N PRO A 279 3.08 2.83 -20.27
CA PRO A 279 3.68 1.51 -20.52
C PRO A 279 2.76 0.43 -21.10
N ALA A 280 1.50 0.36 -20.65
CA ALA A 280 0.56 -0.65 -21.14
C ALA A 280 0.07 -0.41 -22.58
N ALA A 281 0.26 0.81 -23.10
CA ALA A 281 -0.07 1.19 -24.48
C ALA A 281 1.17 1.41 -25.35
N ALA A 282 2.37 1.36 -24.77
CA ALA A 282 3.63 1.53 -25.47
C ALA A 282 3.91 0.37 -26.43
N SER A 283 4.72 0.65 -27.44
CA SER A 283 5.14 -0.34 -28.42
C SER A 283 6.12 -1.36 -27.81
N ILE A 284 6.25 -2.52 -28.44
CA ILE A 284 7.00 -3.65 -27.88
C ILE A 284 8.50 -3.32 -27.71
N GLU A 285 9.06 -2.47 -28.58
CA GLU A 285 10.44 -2.00 -28.52
C GLU A 285 10.76 -1.14 -27.31
N GLU A 286 9.75 -0.58 -26.62
CA GLU A 286 9.93 0.13 -25.35
C GLU A 286 10.12 -0.84 -24.18
N GLN A 287 9.96 -2.15 -24.38
CA GLN A 287 10.29 -3.21 -23.40
C GLN A 287 9.63 -2.97 -22.02
N SER A 288 8.34 -2.64 -22.01
CA SER A 288 7.54 -2.31 -20.82
C SER A 288 7.91 -1.00 -20.10
N MET A 289 8.72 -0.14 -20.74
CA MET A 289 8.76 1.28 -20.43
C MET A 289 7.65 2.03 -21.16
N GLY A 290 7.36 3.26 -20.72
CA GLY A 290 6.44 4.17 -21.38
C GLY A 290 6.84 5.63 -21.18
N TRP A 291 5.91 6.53 -21.50
CA TRP A 291 6.07 7.99 -21.39
C TRP A 291 7.32 8.50 -22.12
N LYS A 292 7.61 7.91 -23.28
CA LYS A 292 8.76 8.30 -24.10
C LYS A 292 8.73 9.80 -24.36
N ASN A 293 9.78 10.49 -23.95
CA ASN A 293 9.85 11.94 -24.03
C ASN A 293 10.77 12.37 -25.19
N THR A 294 10.24 13.22 -26.07
CA THR A 294 10.94 13.72 -27.26
C THR A 294 11.55 15.11 -27.10
N LEU A 295 11.38 15.75 -25.93
CA LEU A 295 12.03 17.02 -25.61
C LEU A 295 13.53 16.79 -25.32
N GLY A 296 14.41 17.40 -26.11
CA GLY A 296 15.86 17.31 -25.88
C GLY A 296 16.35 15.86 -25.85
N THR A 297 16.98 15.44 -24.75
CA THR A 297 17.39 14.04 -24.53
C THR A 297 16.28 13.15 -23.95
N GLY A 298 15.12 13.73 -23.59
CA GLY A 298 14.00 13.01 -22.99
C GLY A 298 14.11 12.75 -21.47
N HIS A 299 15.27 13.03 -20.88
CA HIS A 299 15.60 12.80 -19.48
C HIS A 299 16.59 13.88 -18.98
N GLY A 300 16.93 13.86 -17.69
CA GLY A 300 17.81 14.86 -17.09
C GLY A 300 17.14 16.25 -17.04
N GLU A 301 17.81 17.28 -17.58
CA GLU A 301 17.26 18.66 -17.67
C GLU A 301 15.92 18.73 -18.44
N TYR A 302 15.59 17.72 -19.25
CA TYR A 302 14.39 17.68 -20.09
C TYR A 302 13.29 16.77 -19.56
N THR A 303 13.44 16.23 -18.35
CA THR A 303 12.47 15.29 -17.76
C THR A 303 11.09 15.94 -17.62
N ILE A 304 10.05 15.21 -18.02
CA ILE A 304 8.65 15.58 -17.82
C ILE A 304 7.95 14.40 -17.14
N THR A 305 7.33 14.64 -15.98
CA THR A 305 6.58 13.65 -15.21
C THR A 305 5.19 14.17 -14.89
N SER A 306 5.06 15.09 -13.93
CA SER A 306 3.78 15.65 -13.48
C SER A 306 3.39 16.92 -14.22
N GLY A 307 4.35 17.57 -14.90
CA GLY A 307 4.17 18.91 -15.47
C GLY A 307 4.49 20.03 -14.48
N LEU A 308 4.66 19.75 -13.19
CA LEU A 308 5.15 20.71 -12.20
C LEU A 308 6.69 20.70 -12.19
N GLU A 309 7.35 21.82 -11.94
CA GLU A 309 8.80 21.94 -12.11
C GLU A 309 9.47 22.71 -10.97
N GLY A 310 10.41 22.05 -10.28
CA GLY A 310 11.23 22.66 -9.23
C GLY A 310 11.36 21.80 -7.98
N ALA A 311 12.25 22.19 -7.08
CA ALA A 311 12.46 21.53 -5.79
C ALA A 311 11.90 22.36 -4.64
N TRP A 312 11.53 21.69 -3.55
CA TRP A 312 11.00 22.34 -2.34
C TRP A 312 12.09 22.89 -1.41
N THR A 313 13.26 22.25 -1.40
CA THR A 313 14.35 22.53 -0.45
C THR A 313 15.65 22.90 -1.15
N THR A 314 16.54 23.54 -0.41
CA THR A 314 17.91 23.89 -0.89
C THR A 314 18.86 22.70 -0.89
N THR A 315 18.49 21.60 -0.23
CA THR A 315 19.25 20.34 -0.21
C THR A 315 18.40 19.14 -0.64
N PRO A 316 17.98 19.05 -1.92
CA PRO A 316 16.99 18.05 -2.36
C PRO A 316 17.40 16.58 -2.16
N ALA A 317 18.69 16.30 -2.00
CA ALA A 317 19.22 14.94 -1.75
C ALA A 317 19.60 14.68 -0.28
N LYS A 318 19.28 15.59 0.66
CA LYS A 318 19.59 15.44 2.09
C LYS A 318 18.41 15.82 2.95
N TRP A 319 18.14 15.01 3.98
CA TRP A 319 17.12 15.29 4.98
C TRP A 319 17.41 16.62 5.67
N SER A 320 16.40 17.46 5.79
CA SER A 320 16.49 18.78 6.42
C SER A 320 15.11 19.24 6.89
N HIS A 321 15.07 20.32 7.67
CA HIS A 321 13.82 21.00 8.06
C HIS A 321 13.45 22.14 7.12
N ASN A 322 14.18 22.27 6.00
CA ASN A 322 14.08 23.41 5.09
C ASN A 322 12.74 23.49 4.35
N TYR A 323 11.99 22.38 4.24
CA TYR A 323 10.64 22.41 3.69
C TYR A 323 9.73 23.37 4.47
N PHE A 324 9.67 23.22 5.80
CA PHE A 324 8.84 24.09 6.64
C PHE A 324 9.40 25.52 6.74
N GLU A 325 10.73 25.66 6.78
CA GLU A 325 11.38 26.97 6.76
C GLU A 325 10.99 27.75 5.50
N ASN A 326 11.01 27.10 4.33
CA ASN A 326 10.59 27.74 3.08
C ASN A 326 9.08 28.01 3.10
N LEU A 327 8.25 27.02 3.48
CA LEU A 327 6.78 27.13 3.50
C LEU A 327 6.29 28.37 4.26
N PHE A 328 6.89 28.64 5.43
CA PHE A 328 6.51 29.77 6.29
C PHE A 328 7.41 31.00 6.16
N GLY A 329 8.64 30.85 5.65
CA GLY A 329 9.63 31.93 5.54
C GLY A 329 9.45 32.80 4.30
N TYR A 330 8.72 32.33 3.29
CA TYR A 330 8.37 33.10 2.11
C TYR A 330 6.88 33.43 2.06
N GLU A 331 6.56 34.56 1.43
CA GLU A 331 5.22 34.76 0.86
C GLU A 331 5.18 34.15 -0.54
N TRP A 332 4.04 33.57 -0.91
CA TRP A 332 3.91 32.78 -2.15
C TRP A 332 3.00 33.48 -3.16
N GLU A 333 3.39 33.46 -4.42
CA GLU A 333 2.56 33.93 -5.54
C GLU A 333 2.36 32.83 -6.60
N LEU A 334 1.15 32.75 -7.13
CA LEU A 334 0.79 31.77 -8.15
C LEU A 334 1.57 32.05 -9.43
N THR A 335 2.14 31.01 -10.00
CA THR A 335 2.87 31.04 -11.26
C THR A 335 2.55 29.81 -12.10
N LYS A 336 3.21 29.69 -13.25
CA LYS A 336 3.10 28.56 -14.15
C LYS A 336 4.47 27.88 -14.32
N SER A 337 4.48 26.56 -14.32
CA SER A 337 5.66 25.78 -14.69
C SER A 337 6.01 25.98 -16.18
N PRO A 338 7.18 25.53 -16.66
CA PRO A 338 7.49 25.49 -18.09
C PRO A 338 6.50 24.64 -18.91
N ALA A 339 5.83 23.67 -18.28
CA ALA A 339 4.76 22.88 -18.89
C ALA A 339 3.36 23.54 -18.81
N GLY A 340 3.23 24.69 -18.13
CA GLY A 340 1.96 25.40 -17.96
C GLY A 340 1.10 24.96 -16.78
N ALA A 341 1.62 24.12 -15.87
CA ALA A 341 0.92 23.70 -14.64
C ALA A 341 0.91 24.82 -13.58
N HIS A 342 -0.14 24.91 -12.77
CA HIS A 342 -0.23 25.81 -11.63
C HIS A 342 0.72 25.37 -10.49
N GLN A 343 1.62 26.26 -10.12
CA GLN A 343 2.51 26.09 -8.96
C GLN A 343 2.80 27.43 -8.30
N TRP A 344 3.49 27.42 -7.18
CA TRP A 344 3.76 28.61 -6.40
C TRP A 344 5.26 28.88 -6.30
N LYS A 345 5.64 30.14 -6.47
CA LYS A 345 7.01 30.62 -6.25
C LYS A 345 7.05 31.66 -5.13
N PRO A 346 8.19 31.89 -4.49
CA PRO A 346 8.33 32.98 -3.54
C PRO A 346 8.10 34.33 -4.24
N LYS A 347 7.32 35.20 -3.60
CA LYS A 347 6.93 36.50 -4.11
C LYS A 347 8.12 37.43 -4.25
N GLY A 348 8.17 38.18 -5.35
CA GLY A 348 9.22 39.16 -5.60
C GLY A 348 10.60 38.52 -5.81
N ASP A 349 10.61 37.30 -6.36
CA ASP A 349 11.81 36.50 -6.63
C ASP A 349 12.69 36.24 -5.38
N ALA A 350 12.05 36.22 -4.20
CA ALA A 350 12.68 35.76 -2.98
C ALA A 350 13.22 34.32 -3.16
N GLY A 351 14.33 33.99 -2.50
CA GLY A 351 14.94 32.67 -2.62
C GLY A 351 15.55 32.34 -4.00
N ALA A 352 15.57 33.26 -4.97
CA ALA A 352 16.27 33.05 -6.23
C ALA A 352 17.75 32.70 -5.99
N GLY A 353 18.25 31.69 -6.69
CA GLY A 353 19.64 31.25 -6.59
C GLY A 353 19.95 30.31 -5.41
N THR A 354 18.97 29.97 -4.57
CA THR A 354 19.19 29.16 -3.36
C THR A 354 19.16 27.66 -3.61
N VAL A 355 18.44 27.21 -4.63
CA VAL A 355 18.29 25.78 -4.96
C VAL A 355 19.28 25.41 -6.08
N PRO A 356 20.12 24.38 -5.91
CA PRO A 356 20.95 23.87 -6.99
C PRO A 356 20.09 23.30 -8.13
N ASP A 357 20.51 23.48 -9.39
CA ASP A 357 19.94 22.70 -10.49
C ASP A 357 20.34 21.22 -10.36
N ALA A 358 19.44 20.33 -10.79
CA ALA A 358 19.62 18.88 -10.64
C ALA A 358 20.74 18.30 -11.50
N HIS A 359 21.10 18.93 -12.62
CA HIS A 359 22.09 18.42 -13.57
C HIS A 359 23.13 19.45 -14.00
N ASN A 360 22.81 20.74 -13.92
CA ASN A 360 23.68 21.82 -14.39
C ASN A 360 24.30 22.62 -13.23
N PRO A 361 25.57 22.39 -12.88
CA PRO A 361 26.19 23.02 -11.72
C PRO A 361 26.28 24.56 -11.82
N ALA A 362 26.17 25.13 -13.02
CA ALA A 362 26.18 26.58 -13.25
C ALA A 362 24.79 27.24 -13.09
N LYS A 363 23.71 26.46 -13.00
CA LYS A 363 22.34 26.95 -12.82
C LYS A 363 21.88 26.84 -11.38
N ARG A 364 21.02 27.76 -10.98
CA ARG A 364 20.37 27.80 -9.66
C ARG A 364 18.93 28.30 -9.83
N HIS A 365 18.05 27.88 -8.93
CA HIS A 365 16.62 28.15 -8.97
C HIS A 365 16.13 28.74 -7.63
N ALA A 366 14.90 29.24 -7.62
CA ALA A 366 14.14 29.44 -6.39
C ALA A 366 13.45 28.13 -5.97
N PRO A 367 13.14 27.92 -4.68
CA PRO A 367 12.27 26.83 -4.27
C PRO A 367 10.86 27.03 -4.81
N ILE A 368 10.10 25.94 -4.91
CA ILE A 368 8.68 25.97 -5.28
C ILE A 368 7.81 25.37 -4.16
N MET A 369 6.51 25.64 -4.25
CA MET A 369 5.48 24.90 -3.51
C MET A 369 4.34 24.53 -4.47
N LEU A 370 3.70 23.41 -4.22
CA LEU A 370 2.47 22.99 -4.87
C LEU A 370 1.26 23.62 -4.18
N THR A 371 0.10 23.62 -4.83
CA THR A 371 -1.15 24.06 -4.17
C THR A 371 -1.42 23.23 -2.91
N THR A 372 -1.15 21.92 -2.98
CA THR A 372 -1.29 20.98 -1.86
C THR A 372 -0.29 21.20 -0.73
N ASP A 373 0.88 21.79 -1.01
CA ASP A 373 1.86 22.13 0.03
C ASP A 373 1.37 23.35 0.82
N LEU A 374 0.84 24.35 0.11
CA LEU A 374 0.25 25.52 0.73
C LEU A 374 -0.99 25.19 1.58
N SER A 375 -1.69 24.09 1.30
CA SER A 375 -2.75 23.59 2.17
C SER A 375 -2.27 23.37 3.60
N LEU A 376 -1.01 22.94 3.78
CA LEU A 376 -0.43 22.72 5.11
C LEU A 376 -0.18 24.01 5.90
N ARG A 377 -0.16 25.15 5.20
CA ARG A 377 -0.04 26.49 5.78
C ARG A 377 -1.39 27.19 5.96
N PHE A 378 -2.36 26.94 5.10
CA PHE A 378 -3.62 27.69 5.09
C PHE A 378 -4.78 27.01 5.83
N ASP A 379 -4.83 25.67 5.87
CA ASP A 379 -5.83 24.96 6.66
C ASP A 379 -5.55 25.13 8.16
N PRO A 380 -6.53 25.56 9.00
CA PRO A 380 -6.28 25.85 10.41
C PRO A 380 -5.72 24.69 11.24
N ALA A 381 -6.09 23.44 10.93
CA ALA A 381 -5.60 22.28 11.67
C ALA A 381 -4.20 21.88 11.20
N TYR A 382 -3.98 21.86 9.88
CA TYR A 382 -2.66 21.56 9.32
C TYR A 382 -1.63 22.65 9.64
N GLU A 383 -2.03 23.92 9.67
CA GLU A 383 -1.15 25.03 10.01
C GLU A 383 -0.58 24.87 11.41
N LYS A 384 -1.44 24.55 12.38
CA LYS A 384 -1.04 24.36 13.77
C LYS A 384 -0.02 23.22 13.92
N ILE A 385 -0.25 22.11 13.22
CA ILE A 385 0.66 20.95 13.21
C ILE A 385 1.98 21.34 12.52
N SER A 386 1.91 22.00 11.36
CA SER A 386 3.06 22.41 10.56
C SER A 386 3.94 23.42 11.30
N ARG A 387 3.36 24.40 12.00
CA ARG A 387 4.12 25.33 12.86
C ARG A 387 4.75 24.63 14.05
N ARG A 388 4.06 23.68 14.66
CA ARG A 388 4.64 22.87 15.74
C ARG A 388 5.82 22.07 15.23
N PHE A 389 5.72 21.43 14.07
CA PHE A 389 6.81 20.69 13.44
C PHE A 389 7.98 21.58 12.99
N LEU A 390 7.71 22.79 12.50
CA LEU A 390 8.74 23.80 12.25
C LEU A 390 9.51 24.16 13.53
N ALA A 391 8.80 24.38 14.64
CA ALA A 391 9.40 24.72 15.92
C ALA A 391 10.08 23.54 16.63
N ASN A 392 9.65 22.30 16.33
CA ASN A 392 10.10 21.08 17.00
C ASN A 392 10.55 20.01 15.98
N PRO A 393 11.75 20.17 15.39
CA PRO A 393 12.35 19.23 14.45
C PRO A 393 12.31 17.74 14.86
N ALA A 394 12.49 17.45 16.15
CA ALA A 394 12.49 16.10 16.67
C ALA A 394 11.09 15.45 16.65
N GLU A 395 10.04 16.21 16.95
CA GLU A 395 8.66 15.73 16.88
C GLU A 395 8.26 15.42 15.43
N PHE A 396 8.66 16.28 14.49
CA PHE A 396 8.44 16.03 13.07
C PHE A 396 9.13 14.74 12.60
N ASN A 397 10.40 14.55 12.99
CA ASN A 397 11.15 13.36 12.60
C ASN A 397 10.51 12.08 13.15
N ASP A 398 10.05 12.06 14.41
CA ASP A 398 9.37 10.90 14.99
C ASP A 398 8.02 10.63 14.31
N ALA A 399 7.21 11.67 14.11
CA ALA A 399 5.92 11.56 13.43
C ALA A 399 6.07 11.03 12.00
N PHE A 400 7.04 11.55 11.23
CA PHE A 400 7.31 11.07 9.88
C PHE A 400 7.85 9.63 9.88
N ALA A 401 8.75 9.26 10.80
CA ALA A 401 9.29 7.90 10.88
C ALA A 401 8.16 6.87 11.11
N ARG A 402 7.23 7.19 12.02
CA ARG A 402 6.09 6.34 12.37
C ARG A 402 5.05 6.29 11.26
N ALA A 403 4.70 7.44 10.67
CA ALA A 403 3.74 7.52 9.58
C ALA A 403 4.26 6.82 8.31
N TRP A 404 5.54 6.97 7.99
CA TRP A 404 6.19 6.24 6.89
C TRP A 404 6.18 4.72 7.12
N PHE A 405 6.47 4.27 8.33
CA PHE A 405 6.40 2.84 8.66
C PHE A 405 4.96 2.31 8.55
N LYS A 406 3.98 3.04 9.09
CA LYS A 406 2.56 2.69 8.94
C LYS A 406 2.14 2.62 7.47
N LEU A 407 2.44 3.65 6.68
CA LEU A 407 2.15 3.70 5.24
C LEU A 407 2.64 2.43 4.55
N THR A 408 3.91 2.11 4.76
CA THR A 408 4.59 1.06 4.01
C THR A 408 4.23 -0.35 4.51
N HIS A 409 3.59 -0.50 5.67
CA HIS A 409 3.30 -1.81 6.28
C HIS A 409 1.83 -2.06 6.63
N ARG A 410 0.92 -1.09 6.44
CA ARG A 410 -0.51 -1.16 6.82
C ARG A 410 -1.29 -2.33 6.22
N ASP A 411 -0.83 -2.91 5.12
CA ASP A 411 -1.45 -4.03 4.40
C ASP A 411 -0.72 -5.38 4.59
N MET A 412 0.22 -5.43 5.54
CA MET A 412 0.92 -6.65 5.92
C MET A 412 0.19 -7.45 7.01
N GLY A 413 -0.86 -6.90 7.62
CA GLY A 413 -1.62 -7.56 8.68
C GLY A 413 -0.81 -7.76 9.96
N PRO A 414 -1.01 -8.87 10.69
CA PRO A 414 -0.40 -9.07 12.00
C PRO A 414 1.14 -9.07 11.98
N ILE A 415 1.75 -8.58 13.06
CA ILE A 415 3.21 -8.52 13.22
C ILE A 415 3.90 -9.89 13.10
N ALA A 416 3.18 -11.00 13.31
CA ALA A 416 3.69 -12.36 13.10
C ALA A 416 4.13 -12.62 11.64
N ARG A 417 3.67 -11.82 10.69
CA ARG A 417 4.08 -11.89 9.28
C ARG A 417 5.34 -11.08 8.95
N TYR A 418 5.82 -10.27 9.88
CA TYR A 418 6.91 -9.33 9.64
C TYR A 418 8.24 -10.07 9.74
N LEU A 419 9.10 -9.91 8.73
CA LEU A 419 10.37 -10.62 8.63
C LEU A 419 11.56 -9.65 8.60
N GLY A 420 12.69 -10.11 9.11
CA GLY A 420 13.97 -9.40 9.05
C GLY A 420 14.43 -8.84 10.41
N PRO A 421 15.71 -8.43 10.50
CA PRO A 421 16.30 -7.96 11.76
C PRO A 421 15.90 -6.53 12.15
N GLU A 422 15.29 -5.77 11.24
CA GLU A 422 14.95 -4.35 11.43
C GLU A 422 13.47 -4.13 11.80
N VAL A 423 12.74 -5.20 12.13
CA VAL A 423 11.34 -5.10 12.60
C VAL A 423 11.31 -4.33 13.92
N PRO A 424 10.55 -3.21 14.01
CA PRO A 424 10.44 -2.46 15.25
C PRO A 424 9.90 -3.32 16.40
N LYS A 425 10.43 -3.10 17.61
CA LYS A 425 10.00 -3.83 18.81
C LYS A 425 8.70 -3.28 19.40
N GLU A 426 8.40 -2.01 19.13
CA GLU A 426 7.16 -1.38 19.59
C GLU A 426 5.99 -1.94 18.77
N VAL A 427 4.94 -2.36 19.48
CA VAL A 427 3.72 -2.88 18.88
C VAL A 427 2.74 -1.72 18.68
N LEU A 428 2.24 -1.55 17.47
CA LEU A 428 1.42 -0.41 17.08
C LEU A 428 -0.05 -0.83 16.92
N ILE A 429 -0.98 0.03 17.33
CA ILE A 429 -2.41 -0.31 17.37
C ILE A 429 -2.99 -0.70 16.01
N TRP A 430 -2.55 -0.05 14.93
CA TRP A 430 -2.99 -0.33 13.56
C TRP A 430 -2.56 -1.70 13.03
N GLN A 431 -1.68 -2.42 13.76
CA GLN A 431 -1.30 -3.81 13.46
C GLN A 431 -2.31 -4.83 14.02
N ASP A 432 -3.41 -4.36 14.62
CA ASP A 432 -4.44 -5.16 15.30
C ASP A 432 -3.81 -6.17 16.29
N PRO A 433 -3.03 -5.72 17.29
CA PRO A 433 -2.16 -6.58 18.07
C PRO A 433 -2.93 -7.66 18.85
N ILE A 434 -2.29 -8.82 19.00
CA ILE A 434 -2.83 -9.96 19.74
C ILE A 434 -1.77 -10.36 20.77
N PRO A 435 -2.14 -10.59 22.05
CA PRO A 435 -1.18 -10.95 23.07
C PRO A 435 -0.53 -12.30 22.76
N ALA A 436 0.74 -12.43 23.12
CA ALA A 436 1.45 -13.69 22.98
C ALA A 436 0.83 -14.76 23.89
N VAL A 437 0.76 -15.99 23.37
CA VAL A 437 0.30 -17.14 24.15
C VAL A 437 1.43 -17.61 25.08
N THR A 438 1.23 -17.47 26.40
CA THR A 438 2.24 -17.81 27.43
C THR A 438 1.92 -19.08 28.23
N HIS A 439 0.74 -19.65 28.02
CA HIS A 439 0.27 -20.87 28.69
C HIS A 439 0.51 -22.13 27.84
N LYS A 440 0.49 -23.31 28.46
CA LYS A 440 0.56 -24.60 27.74
C LYS A 440 -0.70 -24.80 26.89
N LEU A 441 -0.51 -25.09 25.60
CA LEU A 441 -1.60 -25.37 24.67
C LEU A 441 -2.33 -26.68 25.03
N ILE A 442 -3.63 -26.69 24.74
CA ILE A 442 -4.47 -27.87 24.79
C ILE A 442 -4.00 -28.93 23.78
N ASP A 443 -4.10 -30.20 24.15
CA ASP A 443 -3.79 -31.33 23.26
C ASP A 443 -5.06 -32.00 22.70
N ALA A 444 -4.89 -33.11 21.96
CA ALA A 444 -6.00 -33.83 21.35
C ALA A 444 -7.05 -34.32 22.36
N GLN A 445 -6.64 -34.73 23.57
CA GLN A 445 -7.56 -35.22 24.59
C GLN A 445 -8.36 -34.06 25.20
N ASP A 446 -7.69 -32.93 25.44
CA ASP A 446 -8.35 -31.71 25.89
C ASP A 446 -9.37 -31.21 24.85
N ILE A 447 -8.99 -31.21 23.56
CA ILE A 447 -9.86 -30.81 22.45
C ILE A 447 -11.12 -31.68 22.41
N ALA A 448 -10.99 -33.01 22.50
CA ALA A 448 -12.13 -33.92 22.52
C ALA A 448 -13.05 -33.63 23.72
N THR A 449 -12.46 -33.43 24.90
CA THR A 449 -13.19 -33.12 26.14
C THR A 449 -13.96 -31.78 26.02
N LEU A 450 -13.30 -30.74 25.50
CA LEU A 450 -13.90 -29.43 25.31
C LEU A 450 -15.05 -29.47 24.29
N LYS A 451 -14.93 -30.22 23.19
CA LYS A 451 -16.04 -30.41 22.24
C LYS A 451 -17.26 -31.02 22.92
N THR A 452 -17.08 -32.05 23.75
CA THR A 452 -18.19 -32.65 24.52
C THR A 452 -18.84 -31.62 25.46
N LYS A 453 -18.03 -30.84 26.20
CA LYS A 453 -18.55 -29.79 27.09
C LYS A 453 -19.32 -28.71 26.34
N ILE A 454 -18.80 -28.25 25.20
CA ILE A 454 -19.48 -27.27 24.35
C ILE A 454 -20.83 -27.82 23.88
N LEU A 455 -20.88 -29.06 23.40
CA LEU A 455 -22.15 -29.67 22.95
C LEU A 455 -23.16 -29.87 24.09
N ALA A 456 -22.71 -29.98 25.33
CA ALA A 456 -23.55 -30.09 26.52
C ALA A 456 -24.12 -28.74 27.02
N THR A 457 -23.67 -27.60 26.48
CA THR A 457 -24.20 -26.26 26.82
C THR A 457 -25.66 -26.04 26.41
N GLY A 458 -26.22 -26.93 25.57
CA GLY A 458 -27.56 -26.79 25.02
C GLY A 458 -27.66 -25.79 23.86
N LEU A 459 -26.54 -25.20 23.43
CA LEU A 459 -26.48 -24.41 22.21
C LEU A 459 -26.79 -25.28 20.98
N SER A 460 -27.55 -24.72 20.04
CA SER A 460 -27.87 -25.37 18.78
C SER A 460 -26.65 -25.42 17.86
N VAL A 461 -26.66 -26.36 16.90
CA VAL A 461 -25.64 -26.41 15.84
C VAL A 461 -25.56 -25.08 15.08
N SER A 462 -26.71 -24.45 14.82
CA SER A 462 -26.78 -23.16 14.12
C SER A 462 -26.06 -22.06 14.90
N GLU A 463 -26.29 -21.95 16.22
CA GLU A 463 -25.63 -20.96 17.06
C GLU A 463 -24.11 -21.14 17.09
N LEU A 464 -23.62 -22.38 17.26
CA LEU A 464 -22.19 -22.68 17.30
C LEU A 464 -21.49 -22.36 15.97
N VAL A 465 -22.08 -22.79 14.85
CA VAL A 465 -21.52 -22.57 13.52
C VAL A 465 -21.58 -21.10 13.10
N SER A 466 -22.71 -20.42 13.34
CA SER A 466 -22.87 -19.00 12.98
C SER A 466 -21.94 -18.09 13.77
N THR A 467 -21.72 -18.32 15.07
CA THR A 467 -20.75 -17.53 15.85
C THR A 467 -19.31 -17.77 15.41
N ALA A 468 -18.93 -19.03 15.11
CA ALA A 468 -17.61 -19.33 14.59
C ALA A 468 -17.37 -18.66 13.21
N TRP A 469 -18.38 -18.73 12.33
CA TRP A 469 -18.34 -18.07 11.02
C TRP A 469 -18.25 -16.56 11.16
N ALA A 470 -19.12 -15.92 11.94
CA ALA A 470 -19.11 -14.48 12.19
C ALA A 470 -17.76 -13.98 12.69
N SER A 471 -17.04 -14.77 13.50
CA SER A 471 -15.70 -14.41 13.95
C SER A 471 -14.66 -14.55 12.83
N ALA A 472 -14.69 -15.65 12.06
CA ALA A 472 -13.71 -15.93 11.03
C ALA A 472 -13.89 -15.09 9.75
N SER A 473 -15.14 -14.79 9.36
CA SER A 473 -15.49 -14.16 8.08
C SER A 473 -15.17 -12.66 8.02
N THR A 474 -14.67 -12.08 9.12
CA THR A 474 -14.12 -10.72 9.11
C THR A 474 -12.75 -10.65 8.43
N PHE A 475 -12.09 -11.80 8.23
CA PHE A 475 -10.81 -11.85 7.54
C PHE A 475 -10.95 -11.39 6.08
N ARG A 476 -10.04 -10.53 5.64
CA ARG A 476 -9.89 -10.16 4.24
C ARG A 476 -8.45 -10.32 3.79
N GLY A 477 -8.25 -11.04 2.69
CA GLY A 477 -6.91 -11.35 2.17
C GLY A 477 -6.14 -10.14 1.62
N SER A 478 -6.84 -9.04 1.34
CA SER A 478 -6.27 -7.81 0.77
C SER A 478 -5.22 -7.19 1.68
N ASP A 479 -5.58 -6.87 2.93
CA ASP A 479 -4.68 -6.30 3.95
C ASP A 479 -4.40 -7.25 5.13
N LYS A 480 -5.00 -8.44 5.10
CA LYS A 480 -4.82 -9.53 6.08
C LYS A 480 -5.30 -9.15 7.48
N ARG A 481 -6.21 -8.19 7.59
CA ARG A 481 -6.92 -7.85 8.82
C ARG A 481 -8.08 -8.81 9.07
N GLY A 482 -8.58 -8.79 10.31
CA GLY A 482 -9.71 -9.60 10.76
C GLY A 482 -9.39 -11.07 10.99
N GLY A 483 -10.43 -11.88 11.11
CA GLY A 483 -10.36 -13.31 11.42
C GLY A 483 -10.61 -13.63 12.89
N ALA A 484 -10.56 -14.92 13.22
CA ALA A 484 -10.99 -15.43 14.52
C ALA A 484 -9.96 -15.27 15.65
N ASN A 485 -8.68 -15.01 15.33
CA ASN A 485 -7.66 -14.78 16.36
C ASN A 485 -7.91 -13.43 17.06
N GLY A 486 -7.69 -13.37 18.38
CA GLY A 486 -8.02 -12.21 19.20
C GLY A 486 -9.45 -12.25 19.76
N ALA A 487 -10.34 -13.11 19.24
CA ALA A 487 -11.76 -13.15 19.64
C ALA A 487 -12.43 -11.77 19.65
N ARG A 488 -12.06 -10.91 18.68
CA ARG A 488 -12.58 -9.54 18.58
C ARG A 488 -14.09 -9.47 18.40
N ILE A 489 -14.73 -10.58 18.02
CA ILE A 489 -16.20 -10.68 17.98
C ILE A 489 -16.88 -10.36 19.32
N ARG A 490 -16.19 -10.54 20.46
CA ARG A 490 -16.72 -10.15 21.78
C ARG A 490 -16.52 -8.67 22.13
N LEU A 491 -15.68 -7.97 21.38
CA LEU A 491 -15.28 -6.59 21.61
C LEU A 491 -16.05 -5.63 20.70
N ALA A 492 -16.06 -4.35 21.06
CA ALA A 492 -16.58 -3.32 20.18
C ALA A 492 -15.62 -3.10 18.99
N PRO A 493 -16.14 -2.89 17.76
CA PRO A 493 -17.57 -2.77 17.45
C PRO A 493 -18.27 -4.09 17.11
N GLN A 494 -17.55 -5.20 16.92
CA GLN A 494 -18.09 -6.45 16.36
C GLN A 494 -19.20 -7.09 17.20
N ASN A 495 -19.15 -6.94 18.52
CA ASN A 495 -20.17 -7.45 19.44
C ASN A 495 -21.55 -6.79 19.26
N ASN A 496 -21.60 -5.61 18.65
CA ASN A 496 -22.81 -4.83 18.41
C ASN A 496 -23.21 -4.78 16.93
N TRP A 497 -22.50 -5.48 16.04
CA TRP A 497 -22.88 -5.54 14.63
C TRP A 497 -24.22 -6.26 14.47
N GLU A 498 -25.16 -5.62 13.76
CA GLU A 498 -26.48 -6.20 13.47
C GLU A 498 -26.36 -7.58 12.80
N ALA A 499 -25.42 -7.71 11.86
CA ALA A 499 -25.12 -8.96 11.16
C ALA A 499 -24.71 -10.12 12.09
N ASN A 500 -24.23 -9.82 13.30
CA ASN A 500 -23.81 -10.84 14.28
C ASN A 500 -24.93 -11.23 15.26
N ASN A 501 -26.13 -10.64 15.15
CA ASN A 501 -27.25 -10.84 16.08
C ASN A 501 -26.80 -10.72 17.55
N PRO A 502 -26.60 -9.49 18.07
CA PRO A 502 -25.96 -9.26 19.37
C PRO A 502 -26.56 -10.03 20.54
N ALA A 503 -27.88 -10.22 20.57
CA ALA A 503 -28.55 -10.99 21.63
C ALA A 503 -28.19 -12.50 21.58
N GLN A 504 -28.19 -13.09 20.39
CA GLN A 504 -27.77 -14.48 20.19
C GLN A 504 -26.27 -14.63 20.48
N LEU A 505 -25.45 -13.71 19.96
CA LEU A 505 -24.00 -13.72 20.17
C LEU A 505 -23.67 -13.65 21.67
N ALA A 506 -24.28 -12.74 22.42
CA ALA A 506 -24.07 -12.61 23.86
C ALA A 506 -24.41 -13.91 24.63
N LYS A 507 -25.50 -14.58 24.25
CA LYS A 507 -25.87 -15.90 24.82
C LYS A 507 -24.78 -16.94 24.56
N VAL A 508 -24.29 -17.04 23.31
CA VAL A 508 -23.25 -18.00 22.92
C VAL A 508 -21.94 -17.72 23.65
N LEU A 509 -21.47 -16.45 23.63
CA LEU A 509 -20.24 -16.05 24.30
C LEU A 509 -20.29 -16.36 25.80
N LYS A 510 -21.40 -16.06 26.49
CA LYS A 510 -21.57 -16.37 27.91
C LYS A 510 -21.44 -17.87 28.20
N ALA A 511 -22.00 -18.73 27.35
CA ALA A 511 -21.89 -20.18 27.52
C ALA A 511 -20.44 -20.67 27.29
N LEU A 512 -19.76 -20.16 26.26
CA LEU A 512 -18.37 -20.51 25.97
C LEU A 512 -17.41 -19.99 27.06
N GLU A 513 -17.64 -18.80 27.61
CA GLU A 513 -16.91 -18.29 28.77
C GLU A 513 -17.10 -19.18 30.01
N GLY A 514 -18.28 -19.78 30.19
CA GLY A 514 -18.53 -20.77 31.24
C GLY A 514 -17.62 -22.00 31.08
N VAL A 515 -17.58 -22.56 29.86
CA VAL A 515 -16.68 -23.69 29.52
C VAL A 515 -15.21 -23.30 29.71
N GLN A 516 -14.83 -22.10 29.30
CA GLN A 516 -13.47 -21.56 29.45
C GLN A 516 -13.06 -21.51 30.93
N LYS A 517 -13.90 -20.90 31.78
CA LYS A 517 -13.63 -20.73 33.21
C LYS A 517 -13.49 -22.08 33.90
N GLU A 518 -14.36 -23.04 33.58
CA GLU A 518 -14.28 -24.38 34.14
C GLU A 518 -12.98 -25.10 33.74
N PHE A 519 -12.62 -25.08 32.45
CA PHE A 519 -11.40 -25.73 31.96
C PHE A 519 -10.13 -25.11 32.54
N ASN A 520 -10.05 -23.78 32.59
CA ASN A 520 -8.87 -23.02 33.01
C ASN A 520 -8.58 -23.13 34.53
N THR A 521 -9.42 -23.82 35.31
CA THR A 521 -9.12 -24.20 36.69
C THR A 521 -8.11 -25.35 36.79
N GLY A 522 -7.85 -26.05 35.68
CA GLY A 522 -6.86 -27.13 35.59
C GLY A 522 -5.43 -26.65 35.30
N GLY A 523 -4.55 -27.59 34.94
CA GLY A 523 -3.14 -27.31 34.64
C GLY A 523 -2.84 -26.78 33.22
N LYS A 524 -3.86 -26.59 32.39
CA LYS A 524 -3.77 -26.00 31.04
C LYS A 524 -4.87 -24.95 30.87
N GLN A 525 -4.72 -24.10 29.87
CA GLN A 525 -5.67 -23.03 29.59
C GLN A 525 -6.08 -23.05 28.12
N VAL A 526 -7.29 -22.56 27.84
CA VAL A 526 -7.83 -22.33 26.50
C VAL A 526 -8.34 -20.89 26.39
N SER A 527 -8.09 -20.26 25.23
CA SER A 527 -8.61 -18.93 24.91
C SER A 527 -10.06 -19.00 24.46
N LEU A 528 -10.78 -17.89 24.60
CA LEU A 528 -12.14 -17.78 24.07
C LEU A 528 -12.12 -17.79 22.54
N ALA A 529 -11.07 -17.23 21.92
CA ALA A 529 -10.85 -17.33 20.48
C ALA A 529 -10.78 -18.79 19.99
N ASP A 530 -10.05 -19.65 20.69
CA ASP A 530 -10.01 -21.07 20.36
C ASP A 530 -11.36 -21.76 20.64
N LEU A 531 -12.05 -21.43 21.73
CA LEU A 531 -13.37 -22.00 22.02
C LEU A 531 -14.44 -21.62 21.00
N ILE A 532 -14.43 -20.39 20.47
CA ILE A 532 -15.37 -19.96 19.41
C ILE A 532 -15.17 -20.81 18.15
N VAL A 533 -13.92 -21.01 17.72
CA VAL A 533 -13.63 -21.83 16.54
C VAL A 533 -13.93 -23.31 16.82
N LEU A 534 -13.52 -23.82 17.98
CA LEU A 534 -13.76 -25.20 18.40
C LEU A 534 -15.25 -25.53 18.49
N ALA A 535 -16.07 -24.57 18.94
CA ALA A 535 -17.53 -24.66 18.94
C ALA A 535 -18.09 -24.88 17.53
N GLY A 536 -17.61 -24.12 16.55
CA GLY A 536 -17.97 -24.33 15.14
C GLY A 536 -17.59 -25.72 14.64
N CYS A 537 -16.36 -26.18 14.93
CA CYS A 537 -15.92 -27.54 14.59
C CYS A 537 -16.82 -28.61 15.21
N ALA A 538 -17.14 -28.51 16.51
CA ALA A 538 -18.04 -29.44 17.19
C ALA A 538 -19.45 -29.41 16.61
N GLY A 539 -19.95 -28.23 16.24
CA GLY A 539 -21.23 -28.05 15.56
C GLY A 539 -21.29 -28.78 14.21
N ILE A 540 -20.25 -28.64 13.39
CA ILE A 540 -20.13 -29.32 12.08
C ILE A 540 -20.06 -30.85 12.26
N GLU A 541 -19.23 -31.33 13.18
CA GLU A 541 -19.13 -32.77 13.47
C GLU A 541 -20.47 -33.35 13.94
N LYS A 542 -21.18 -32.63 14.83
CA LYS A 542 -22.53 -33.02 15.26
C LYS A 542 -23.52 -33.03 14.09
N ALA A 543 -23.47 -32.03 13.20
CA ALA A 543 -24.35 -31.97 12.04
C ALA A 543 -24.12 -33.13 11.07
N ALA A 544 -22.86 -33.44 10.78
CA ALA A 544 -22.47 -34.57 9.94
C ALA A 544 -22.93 -35.90 10.58
N LYS A 545 -22.70 -36.08 11.88
CA LYS A 545 -23.15 -37.27 12.62
C LYS A 545 -24.67 -37.43 12.58
N ASN A 546 -25.43 -36.36 12.74
CA ASN A 546 -26.89 -36.38 12.62
C ASN A 546 -27.37 -36.77 11.21
N ALA A 547 -26.54 -36.56 10.18
CA ALA A 547 -26.76 -36.98 8.81
C ALA A 547 -26.15 -38.37 8.48
N GLY A 548 -25.66 -39.10 9.48
CA GLY A 548 -25.08 -40.44 9.28
C GLY A 548 -23.62 -40.47 8.82
N HIS A 549 -22.90 -39.36 8.91
CA HIS A 549 -21.49 -39.26 8.55
C HIS A 549 -20.60 -39.04 9.77
N GLU A 550 -19.62 -39.92 9.97
CA GLU A 550 -18.60 -39.74 10.99
C GLU A 550 -17.38 -39.05 10.39
N ILE A 551 -17.15 -37.80 10.78
CA ILE A 551 -16.02 -36.99 10.33
C ILE A 551 -15.31 -36.39 11.54
N THR A 552 -14.03 -36.07 11.36
CA THR A 552 -13.27 -35.25 12.29
C THR A 552 -12.88 -33.96 11.58
N VAL A 553 -13.34 -32.83 12.10
CA VAL A 553 -12.99 -31.51 11.60
C VAL A 553 -11.66 -31.10 12.24
N PRO A 554 -10.61 -30.83 11.43
CA PRO A 554 -9.31 -30.41 11.94
C PRO A 554 -9.42 -29.14 12.77
N PHE A 555 -8.65 -29.08 13.85
CA PHE A 555 -8.58 -27.93 14.74
C PHE A 555 -7.14 -27.69 15.18
N THR A 556 -6.69 -26.44 15.08
CA THR A 556 -5.35 -26.01 15.50
C THR A 556 -5.49 -24.99 16.64
N PRO A 557 -5.09 -25.32 17.88
CA PRO A 557 -5.09 -24.39 19.01
C PRO A 557 -3.95 -23.38 18.89
N GLY A 558 -4.04 -22.31 19.68
CA GLY A 558 -3.01 -21.28 19.78
C GLY A 558 -3.50 -19.87 19.45
N ARG A 559 -4.81 -19.66 19.29
CA ARG A 559 -5.36 -18.30 19.25
C ARG A 559 -5.28 -17.68 20.63
N ALA A 560 -5.13 -16.36 20.68
CA ALA A 560 -5.17 -15.61 21.93
C ALA A 560 -6.36 -14.64 21.95
N ASP A 561 -6.56 -14.03 23.10
CA ASP A 561 -7.70 -13.18 23.42
C ASP A 561 -7.23 -11.71 23.47
N ALA A 562 -7.61 -10.89 22.49
CA ALA A 562 -7.25 -9.46 22.45
C ALA A 562 -8.07 -8.64 23.46
N SER A 563 -7.54 -7.51 23.90
CA SER A 563 -8.28 -6.53 24.72
C SER A 563 -8.94 -5.45 23.85
N GLN A 564 -9.81 -4.64 24.47
CA GLN A 564 -10.43 -3.51 23.76
C GLN A 564 -9.40 -2.45 23.38
N GLU A 565 -8.40 -2.23 24.23
CA GLU A 565 -7.27 -1.30 24.00
C GLU A 565 -6.34 -1.77 22.87
N GLN A 566 -6.41 -3.06 22.52
CA GLN A 566 -5.71 -3.66 21.38
C GLN A 566 -6.56 -3.69 20.11
N THR A 567 -7.75 -3.07 20.14
CA THR A 567 -8.67 -3.02 18.99
C THR A 567 -8.76 -1.59 18.50
N ASP A 568 -8.33 -1.37 17.27
CA ASP A 568 -8.48 -0.09 16.56
C ASP A 568 -9.97 0.06 16.18
N VAL A 569 -10.65 1.07 16.76
CA VAL A 569 -12.11 1.28 16.66
C VAL A 569 -12.45 2.39 15.69
#